data_AF-A0A1B2DTY0-F1
#
_entry.id   AF-A0A1B2DTY0-F1
#
_cell.length_a   1.000
_cell.length_b   1.000
_cell.length_c   1.000
_cell.angle_alpha   90.00
_cell.angle_beta   90.00
_cell.angle_gamma   90.00
#
_symmetry.space_group_name_H-M   'P 1'
#
loop_
_entity.id
_entity.type
_entity.pdbx_description
1 polymer ?
#
loop_
_entity_poly.entity_id
_entity_poly.type
_entity_poly.pdbx_seq_one_letter_code
_entity_poly.pdbx_strand_id
1 'polypeptide(L)'
;MEAEKGHILRQAEDFARSVHENDASGHDWWHVKRVSRLARMLAVFEGANAYLCELAALLHDLVDEKLNDSKENAIARLERWMKQAGVDRDDQAHILSIIVNMSYAGGTGAEMTTLEAKIVQDADRLDALGAIGIARTFAYSGWKGQKIYDPSIMPREQMTRDEYRKGESTAINHFDEKLFKLKDLMNTDAARLLAEGRHQGMQYFRKAFDTEWELGNEAYLRESPIYRGKVSRVHVAFDASTAGSLRIILRSRPDELVIVLDDNLMVGPMPDDERLYETFSERTRWFSERYRGLSSDEWKLIQLEAAIRWKAWPEQLTSVPCLIWAGDSAKELLGLRRLLSRLSGHPELYRVNATKVLQEQNPDIRYKNTGEITPCQLKNALDLPDGIVRLSAEDQEHDRQDWLRLLGENGTLRILHNGELVTVPESYYDEEILKAVYRVEARCGYFRKSARVVGEVIGSAEIDTGDSFIEYRVRHLIKEGVLLYEGSLDAMRNYSVSLVESGPPEQQTESYRHLARIVKLRTLLGELAEIKLREKGIVEQLKGIDWQDLGLSDLPADSADAGLPALVQQLMDTQQPHDRNRGQLIEKLAQAMQAMIEEIEDK
;
A
#
# COMPACT_ATOMS: atom_id res chain seq x y z
N MET A 1 6.07 26.01 -54.02
CA MET A 1 6.59 26.01 -52.64
C MET A 1 5.96 24.95 -51.75
N GLU A 2 4.72 25.06 -51.24
CA GLU A 2 4.17 24.05 -50.30
C GLU A 2 4.08 22.62 -50.88
N ALA A 3 3.54 22.50 -52.10
CA ALA A 3 3.39 21.21 -52.79
C ALA A 3 4.74 20.57 -53.19
N GLU A 4 5.73 21.40 -53.42
CA GLU A 4 7.10 21.03 -53.80
C GLU A 4 7.87 20.52 -52.58
N LYS A 5 7.81 21.24 -51.45
CA LYS A 5 8.31 20.79 -50.15
C LYS A 5 7.68 19.47 -49.71
N GLY A 6 6.37 19.31 -49.90
CA GLY A 6 5.67 18.05 -49.64
C GLY A 6 6.08 16.89 -50.56
N HIS A 7 6.55 17.17 -51.79
CA HIS A 7 7.10 16.14 -52.67
C HIS A 7 8.50 15.68 -52.20
N ILE A 8 9.35 16.62 -51.81
CA ILE A 8 10.69 16.34 -51.27
C ILE A 8 10.60 15.48 -50.00
N LEU A 9 9.70 15.82 -49.08
CA LEU A 9 9.50 15.02 -47.86
C LEU A 9 9.07 13.57 -48.15
N ARG A 10 8.21 13.34 -49.15
CA ARG A 10 7.85 11.98 -49.57
C ARG A 10 9.03 11.22 -50.15
N GLN A 11 9.84 11.86 -50.98
CA GLN A 11 11.07 11.24 -51.49
C GLN A 11 12.06 10.92 -50.35
N ALA A 12 12.15 11.78 -49.33
CA ALA A 12 12.96 11.52 -48.14
C ALA A 12 12.42 10.33 -47.34
N GLU A 13 11.09 10.24 -47.20
CA GLU A 13 10.39 9.12 -46.55
C GLU A 13 10.73 7.79 -47.24
N ASP A 14 10.60 7.73 -48.56
CA ASP A 14 10.92 6.53 -49.35
C ASP A 14 12.41 6.17 -49.26
N PHE A 15 13.28 7.19 -49.29
CA PHE A 15 14.72 6.98 -49.18
C PHE A 15 15.10 6.40 -47.81
N ALA A 16 14.66 7.02 -46.72
CA ALA A 16 14.92 6.55 -45.37
C ALA A 16 14.31 5.16 -45.13
N ARG A 17 13.09 4.91 -45.62
CA ARG A 17 12.46 3.60 -45.55
C ARG A 17 13.30 2.53 -46.25
N SER A 18 13.78 2.78 -47.46
CA SER A 18 14.59 1.82 -48.22
C SER A 18 15.87 1.37 -47.50
N VAL A 19 16.38 2.22 -46.60
CA VAL A 19 17.60 1.95 -45.82
C VAL A 19 17.29 1.23 -44.51
N HIS A 20 16.20 1.60 -43.83
CA HIS A 20 15.91 1.12 -42.47
C HIS A 20 14.81 0.03 -42.37
N GLU A 21 14.20 -0.39 -43.49
CA GLU A 21 13.05 -1.33 -43.47
C GLU A 21 13.37 -2.71 -42.88
N ASN A 22 14.62 -3.17 -42.97
CA ASN A 22 15.05 -4.49 -42.47
C ASN A 22 15.88 -4.42 -41.17
N ASP A 23 15.97 -3.27 -40.51
CA ASP A 23 16.74 -3.14 -39.27
C ASP A 23 15.94 -3.64 -38.05
N ALA A 24 16.48 -4.65 -37.37
CA ALA A 24 15.90 -5.22 -36.14
C ALA A 24 16.54 -4.69 -34.85
N SER A 25 17.53 -3.79 -34.94
CA SER A 25 18.28 -3.27 -33.79
C SER A 25 17.53 -2.22 -32.95
N GLY A 26 16.34 -1.81 -33.38
CA GLY A 26 15.55 -0.74 -32.76
C GLY A 26 15.77 0.64 -33.39
N HIS A 27 16.51 0.74 -34.49
CA HIS A 27 16.61 1.91 -35.38
C HIS A 27 15.87 1.68 -36.71
N ASP A 28 14.73 1.00 -36.61
CA ASP A 28 13.89 0.65 -37.74
C ASP A 28 13.24 1.87 -38.39
N TRP A 29 12.63 1.65 -39.55
CA TRP A 29 11.83 2.67 -40.23
C TRP A 29 10.83 3.39 -39.29
N TRP A 30 10.25 2.66 -38.35
CA TRP A 30 9.27 3.21 -37.42
C TRP A 30 9.88 4.17 -36.41
N HIS A 31 11.13 3.99 -35.99
CA HIS A 31 11.87 4.98 -35.21
C HIS A 31 11.99 6.31 -35.97
N VAL A 32 12.56 6.28 -37.18
CA VAL A 32 12.74 7.48 -38.02
C VAL A 32 11.41 8.18 -38.28
N LYS A 33 10.34 7.40 -38.51
CA LYS A 33 8.99 7.92 -38.71
C LYS A 33 8.40 8.58 -37.47
N ARG A 34 8.65 8.07 -36.26
CA ARG A 34 8.19 8.71 -35.02
C ARG A 34 8.97 9.99 -34.72
N VAL A 35 10.29 9.97 -34.88
CA VAL A 35 11.16 11.14 -34.67
C VAL A 35 10.77 12.27 -35.62
N SER A 36 10.61 12.00 -36.93
CA SER A 36 10.18 13.01 -37.91
C SER A 36 8.81 13.62 -37.60
N ARG A 37 7.82 12.80 -37.24
CA ARG A 37 6.49 13.27 -36.83
C ARG A 37 6.56 14.15 -35.57
N LEU A 38 7.38 13.76 -34.59
CA LEU A 38 7.55 14.49 -33.36
C LEU A 38 8.29 15.81 -33.58
N ALA A 39 9.36 15.82 -34.38
CA ALA A 39 10.11 17.02 -34.76
C ALA A 39 9.21 18.03 -35.48
N ARG A 40 8.37 17.57 -36.41
CA ARG A 40 7.38 18.42 -37.09
C ARG A 40 6.41 19.05 -36.10
N MET A 41 5.87 18.27 -35.16
CA MET A 41 4.93 18.78 -34.16
C MET A 41 5.60 19.79 -33.22
N LEU A 42 6.79 19.49 -32.70
CA LEU A 42 7.55 20.39 -31.84
C LEU A 42 7.86 21.71 -32.56
N ALA A 43 8.24 21.65 -33.84
CA ALA A 43 8.47 22.85 -34.66
C ALA A 43 7.26 23.79 -34.72
N VAL A 44 6.05 23.26 -34.80
CA VAL A 44 4.82 24.07 -34.79
C VAL A 44 4.63 24.79 -33.45
N PHE A 45 4.87 24.12 -32.32
CA PHE A 45 4.67 24.71 -30.99
C PHE A 45 5.79 25.67 -30.58
N GLU A 46 7.00 25.44 -31.06
CA GLU A 46 8.19 26.26 -30.76
C GLU A 46 8.41 27.38 -31.78
N GLY A 47 7.60 27.43 -32.85
CA GLY A 47 7.69 28.46 -33.89
C GLY A 47 8.86 28.31 -34.86
N ALA A 48 9.40 27.11 -35.03
CA ALA A 48 10.50 26.80 -35.94
C ALA A 48 10.02 26.37 -37.34
N ASN A 49 10.94 26.25 -38.29
CA ASN A 49 10.60 25.79 -39.63
C ASN A 49 10.32 24.27 -39.65
N ALA A 50 9.03 23.90 -39.62
CA ALA A 50 8.58 22.51 -39.59
C ALA A 50 9.09 21.66 -40.76
N TYR A 51 9.26 22.24 -41.95
CA TYR A 51 9.79 21.54 -43.12
C TYR A 51 11.25 21.12 -42.92
N LEU A 52 12.09 22.03 -42.39
CA LEU A 52 13.51 21.74 -42.13
C LEU A 52 13.67 20.71 -41.01
N CYS A 53 12.89 20.83 -39.93
CA CYS A 53 12.91 19.87 -38.84
C CYS A 53 12.49 18.46 -39.31
N GLU A 54 11.41 18.35 -40.07
CA GLU A 54 10.91 17.06 -40.56
C GLU A 54 11.91 16.41 -41.54
N LEU A 55 12.48 17.19 -42.46
CA LEU A 55 13.46 16.69 -43.43
C LEU A 55 14.76 16.26 -42.76
N ALA A 56 15.30 17.06 -41.83
CA ALA A 56 16.48 16.69 -41.06
C ALA A 56 16.25 15.44 -40.20
N ALA A 57 15.07 15.32 -39.57
CA ALA A 57 14.68 14.15 -38.79
C ALA A 57 14.50 12.89 -39.64
N LEU A 58 14.06 12.97 -40.89
CA LEU A 58 13.98 11.80 -41.78
C LEU A 58 15.37 11.27 -42.18
N LEU A 59 16.36 12.16 -42.22
CA LEU A 59 17.68 11.86 -42.79
C LEU A 59 18.76 11.59 -41.74
N HIS A 60 18.48 11.81 -40.45
CA HIS A 60 19.51 11.82 -39.43
C HIS A 60 20.24 10.50 -39.19
N ASP A 61 19.51 9.38 -39.22
CA ASP A 61 20.05 8.04 -38.93
C ASP A 61 20.76 7.41 -40.14
N LEU A 62 20.73 8.06 -41.31
CA LEU A 62 21.42 7.61 -42.53
C LEU A 62 22.95 7.76 -42.46
N VAL A 63 23.45 8.56 -41.50
CA VAL A 63 24.88 8.89 -41.33
C VAL A 63 25.52 8.05 -40.20
N ASP A 64 24.77 7.13 -39.58
CA ASP A 64 25.33 6.29 -38.51
C ASP A 64 26.44 5.36 -39.05
N GLU A 65 27.51 5.20 -38.27
CA GLU A 65 28.72 4.42 -38.58
C GLU A 65 28.42 2.92 -38.75
N LYS A 66 27.25 2.47 -38.28
CA LYS A 66 26.79 1.08 -38.41
C LYS A 66 26.33 0.73 -39.84
N LEU A 67 25.93 1.72 -40.62
CA LEU A 67 25.36 1.55 -41.96
C LEU A 67 26.33 1.93 -43.07
N ASN A 68 27.46 2.59 -42.75
CA ASN A 68 28.40 3.10 -43.74
C ASN A 68 29.86 2.94 -43.28
N ASP A 69 30.75 2.59 -44.22
CA ASP A 69 32.18 2.38 -43.96
C ASP A 69 32.94 3.62 -43.48
N SER A 70 32.45 4.83 -43.82
CA SER A 70 32.97 6.11 -43.34
C SER A 70 31.83 7.14 -43.27
N LYS A 71 31.88 8.00 -42.25
CA LYS A 71 30.99 9.16 -42.10
C LYS A 71 31.07 10.13 -43.27
N GLU A 72 32.26 10.34 -43.86
CA GLU A 72 32.43 11.24 -45.00
C GLU A 72 31.68 10.73 -46.24
N ASN A 73 31.69 9.41 -46.46
CA ASN A 73 30.95 8.80 -47.56
C ASN A 73 29.44 8.91 -47.38
N ALA A 74 28.95 8.77 -46.14
CA ALA A 74 27.54 8.93 -45.82
C ALA A 74 27.05 10.37 -46.04
N ILE A 75 27.84 11.35 -45.60
CA ILE A 75 27.56 12.79 -45.81
C ILE A 75 27.54 13.11 -47.32
N ALA A 76 28.53 12.66 -48.09
CA ALA A 76 28.58 12.89 -49.53
C ALA A 76 27.41 12.25 -50.29
N ARG A 77 26.92 11.08 -49.83
CA ARG A 77 25.72 10.44 -50.38
C ARG A 77 24.48 11.27 -50.10
N LEU A 78 24.37 11.82 -48.90
CA LEU A 78 23.24 12.66 -48.48
C LEU A 78 23.20 13.99 -49.25
N GLU A 79 24.34 14.66 -49.39
CA GLU A 79 24.48 15.89 -50.20
C GLU A 79 24.04 15.67 -51.65
N ARG A 80 24.47 14.56 -52.26
CA ARG A 80 24.09 14.21 -53.63
C ARG A 80 22.59 14.00 -53.75
N TRP A 81 21.99 13.30 -52.78
CA TRP A 81 20.55 13.05 -52.76
C TRP A 81 19.76 14.36 -52.62
N MET A 82 20.12 15.24 -51.68
CA MET A 82 19.42 16.52 -51.49
C MET A 82 19.50 17.43 -52.72
N LYS A 83 20.65 17.44 -53.41
CA LYS A 83 20.81 18.18 -54.67
C LYS A 83 19.94 17.62 -55.79
N GLN A 84 19.76 16.30 -55.86
CA GLN A 84 18.89 15.65 -56.85
C GLN A 84 17.40 15.84 -56.55
N ALA A 85 17.02 15.88 -55.26
CA ALA A 85 15.66 16.12 -54.80
C ALA A 85 15.21 17.58 -54.98
N GLY A 86 16.13 18.51 -55.24
CA GLY A 86 15.82 19.92 -55.46
C GLY A 86 15.72 20.76 -54.19
N VAL A 87 16.39 20.36 -53.10
CA VAL A 87 16.48 21.16 -51.87
C VAL A 87 17.31 22.42 -52.13
N ASP A 88 16.91 23.57 -51.59
CA ASP A 88 17.67 24.83 -51.72
C ASP A 88 19.06 24.72 -51.05
N ARG A 89 20.07 25.44 -51.57
CA ARG A 89 21.45 25.32 -51.08
C ARG A 89 21.59 25.73 -49.61
N ASP A 90 20.88 26.75 -49.18
CA ASP A 90 20.92 27.23 -47.79
C ASP A 90 20.28 26.21 -46.85
N ASP A 91 19.16 25.61 -47.25
CA ASP A 91 18.48 24.52 -46.54
C ASP A 91 19.36 23.27 -46.44
N GLN A 92 20.08 22.91 -47.51
CA GLN A 92 21.04 21.78 -47.51
C GLN A 92 22.14 21.98 -46.47
N ALA A 93 22.78 23.16 -46.47
CA ALA A 93 23.83 23.47 -45.51
C ALA A 93 23.31 23.45 -44.07
N HIS A 94 22.08 23.94 -43.85
CA HIS A 94 21.44 23.93 -42.55
C HIS A 94 21.17 22.48 -42.07
N ILE A 95 20.55 21.64 -42.89
CA ILE A 95 20.23 20.25 -42.56
C ILE A 95 21.48 19.43 -42.26
N LEU A 96 22.54 19.58 -43.06
CA LEU A 96 23.82 18.91 -42.81
C LEU A 96 24.44 19.31 -41.49
N SER A 97 24.37 20.60 -41.13
CA SER A 97 24.90 21.08 -39.86
C SER A 97 24.14 20.51 -38.66
N ILE A 98 22.83 20.28 -38.78
CA ILE A 98 22.02 19.58 -37.78
C ILE A 98 22.54 18.15 -37.63
N ILE A 99 22.52 17.36 -38.73
CA ILE A 99 22.79 15.92 -38.72
C ILE A 99 24.18 15.59 -38.15
N VAL A 100 25.21 16.35 -38.54
CA VAL A 100 26.59 16.13 -38.08
C VAL A 100 26.73 16.29 -36.56
N ASN A 101 25.96 17.21 -35.97
CA ASN A 101 26.07 17.54 -34.55
C ASN A 101 25.16 16.70 -33.64
N MET A 102 24.22 15.91 -34.18
CA MET A 102 23.17 15.29 -33.36
C MET A 102 23.63 14.14 -32.47
N SER A 103 24.70 13.43 -32.82
CA SER A 103 25.11 12.21 -32.11
C SER A 103 25.46 12.47 -30.65
N TYR A 104 24.83 11.73 -29.73
CA TYR A 104 25.17 11.75 -28.31
C TYR A 104 26.57 11.19 -28.05
N ALA A 105 27.56 12.06 -27.90
CA ALA A 105 28.96 11.71 -27.67
C ALA A 105 29.36 11.70 -26.18
N GLY A 106 28.49 11.22 -25.28
CA GLY A 106 28.80 11.18 -23.84
C GLY A 106 28.85 12.56 -23.18
N GLY A 107 28.03 13.50 -23.63
CA GLY A 107 27.94 14.85 -23.04
C GLY A 107 28.95 15.88 -23.57
N THR A 108 29.84 15.52 -24.49
CA THR A 108 30.86 16.42 -25.08
C THR A 108 30.55 16.87 -26.50
N GLY A 109 29.28 16.80 -26.92
CA GLY A 109 28.85 17.26 -28.25
C GLY A 109 28.91 18.78 -28.39
N ALA A 110 29.08 19.28 -29.62
CA ALA A 110 29.01 20.70 -29.91
C ALA A 110 27.61 21.25 -29.56
N GLU A 111 27.55 22.48 -29.05
CA GLU A 111 26.28 23.14 -28.71
C GLU A 111 25.43 23.35 -29.97
N MET A 112 24.14 23.00 -29.87
CA MET A 112 23.17 23.26 -30.93
C MET A 112 22.83 24.74 -30.96
N THR A 113 23.22 25.43 -32.03
CA THR A 113 23.07 26.88 -32.15
C THR A 113 21.72 27.30 -32.75
N THR A 114 21.07 26.43 -33.55
CA THR A 114 19.79 26.75 -34.21
C THR A 114 18.60 26.10 -33.51
N LEU A 115 17.42 26.71 -33.64
CA LEU A 115 16.19 26.20 -33.02
C LEU A 115 15.76 24.88 -33.65
N GLU A 116 15.90 24.75 -34.97
CA GLU A 116 15.64 23.52 -35.72
C GLU A 116 16.55 22.39 -35.24
N ALA A 117 17.84 22.64 -35.02
CA ALA A 117 18.77 21.63 -34.51
C ALA A 117 18.37 21.13 -33.11
N LYS A 118 17.98 22.06 -32.23
CA LYS A 118 17.48 21.76 -30.89
C LYS A 118 16.24 20.87 -30.94
N ILE A 119 15.30 21.17 -31.84
CA ILE A 119 14.04 20.44 -31.99
C ILE A 119 14.25 19.02 -32.51
N VAL A 120 15.10 18.84 -33.54
CA VAL A 120 15.36 17.51 -34.10
C VAL A 120 16.09 16.64 -33.07
N GLN A 121 17.05 17.21 -32.35
CA GLN A 121 17.74 16.52 -31.26
C GLN A 121 16.77 16.15 -30.11
N ASP A 122 15.88 17.05 -29.73
CA ASP A 122 14.85 16.77 -28.72
C ASP A 122 13.91 15.65 -29.17
N ALA A 123 13.47 15.65 -30.44
CA ALA A 123 12.60 14.62 -30.98
C ALA A 123 13.25 13.22 -30.95
N ASP A 124 14.53 13.11 -31.30
CA ASP A 124 15.29 11.87 -31.21
C ASP A 124 15.44 11.39 -29.75
N ARG A 125 15.86 12.30 -28.85
CA ARG A 125 16.01 11.99 -27.42
C ARG A 125 14.69 11.59 -26.78
N LEU A 126 13.59 12.21 -27.17
CA LEU A 126 12.26 11.85 -26.67
C LEU A 126 11.89 10.42 -27.07
N ASP A 127 12.17 9.97 -28.29
CA ASP A 127 11.88 8.59 -28.74
C ASP A 127 12.75 7.53 -28.02
N ALA A 128 13.86 7.94 -27.41
CA ALA A 128 14.65 7.10 -26.51
C ALA A 128 14.08 6.99 -25.08
N LEU A 129 13.01 7.74 -24.75
CA LEU A 129 12.35 7.73 -23.46
C LEU A 129 10.97 7.05 -23.50
N GLY A 130 10.42 6.75 -22.32
CA GLY A 130 9.09 6.17 -22.14
C GLY A 130 9.03 4.69 -22.50
N ALA A 131 7.82 4.17 -22.74
CA ALA A 131 7.59 2.76 -23.05
C ALA A 131 8.35 2.27 -24.29
N ILE A 132 8.43 3.12 -25.32
CA ILE A 132 9.20 2.83 -26.54
C ILE A 132 10.70 2.80 -26.22
N GLY A 133 11.19 3.77 -25.45
CA GLY A 133 12.58 3.79 -24.98
C GLY A 133 12.96 2.51 -24.22
N ILE A 134 12.08 2.02 -23.33
CA ILE A 134 12.26 0.76 -22.61
C ILE A 134 12.39 -0.41 -23.59
N ALA A 135 11.43 -0.57 -24.51
CA ALA A 135 11.44 -1.67 -25.47
C ALA A 135 12.68 -1.64 -26.38
N ARG A 136 13.06 -0.45 -26.89
CA ARG A 136 14.26 -0.27 -27.72
C ARG A 136 15.54 -0.59 -26.95
N THR A 137 15.63 -0.20 -25.68
CA THR A 137 16.81 -0.50 -24.85
C THR A 137 17.04 -2.01 -24.75
N PHE A 138 15.99 -2.79 -24.44
CA PHE A 138 16.12 -4.25 -24.33
C PHE A 138 16.32 -4.93 -25.69
N ALA A 139 15.63 -4.48 -26.74
CA ALA A 139 15.82 -5.02 -28.09
C ALA A 139 17.26 -4.82 -28.58
N TYR A 140 17.81 -3.62 -28.40
CA TYR A 140 19.18 -3.30 -28.79
C TYR A 140 20.21 -4.06 -27.94
N SER A 141 20.02 -4.14 -26.62
CA SER A 141 20.88 -4.94 -25.75
C SER A 141 20.86 -6.42 -26.14
N GLY A 142 19.69 -6.98 -26.47
CA GLY A 142 19.57 -8.34 -26.98
C GLY A 142 20.30 -8.56 -28.30
N TRP A 143 20.13 -7.64 -29.27
CA TRP A 143 20.85 -7.68 -30.55
C TRP A 143 22.38 -7.60 -30.38
N LYS A 144 22.86 -6.81 -29.41
CA LYS A 144 24.28 -6.74 -29.05
C LYS A 144 24.80 -7.91 -28.20
N GLY A 145 23.93 -8.79 -27.72
CA GLY A 145 24.29 -9.85 -26.78
C GLY A 145 24.66 -9.35 -25.37
N GLN A 146 24.20 -8.16 -24.99
CA GLN A 146 24.36 -7.63 -23.63
C GLN A 146 23.33 -8.23 -22.67
N LYS A 147 23.73 -8.44 -21.41
CA LYS A 147 22.84 -8.93 -20.35
C LYS A 147 21.77 -7.87 -20.01
N ILE A 148 20.58 -8.34 -19.63
CA ILE A 148 19.50 -7.47 -19.11
C ILE A 148 19.99 -6.76 -17.85
N TYR A 149 20.47 -7.52 -16.88
CA TYR A 149 21.01 -7.02 -15.62
C TYR A 149 22.07 -7.99 -15.10
N ASP A 150 23.04 -7.45 -14.39
CA ASP A 150 24.11 -8.18 -13.71
C ASP A 150 24.52 -7.37 -12.49
N PRO A 151 24.25 -7.85 -11.27
CA PRO A 151 24.59 -7.13 -10.04
C PRO A 151 26.08 -6.83 -9.86
N SER A 152 26.96 -7.64 -10.46
CA SER A 152 28.41 -7.45 -10.36
C SER A 152 28.92 -6.30 -11.23
N ILE A 153 28.09 -5.79 -12.15
CA ILE A 153 28.43 -4.68 -13.05
C ILE A 153 27.78 -3.40 -12.51
N MET A 154 28.61 -2.50 -11.97
CA MET A 154 28.17 -1.19 -11.48
C MET A 154 27.87 -0.21 -12.63
N PRO A 155 26.85 0.67 -12.50
CA PRO A 155 26.59 1.71 -13.48
C PRO A 155 27.73 2.73 -13.48
N ARG A 156 28.09 3.21 -14.67
CA ARG A 156 29.21 4.15 -14.84
C ARG A 156 28.74 5.59 -14.66
N GLU A 157 29.35 6.31 -13.73
CA GLU A 157 28.98 7.70 -13.41
C GLU A 157 29.59 8.71 -14.41
N GLN A 158 30.86 8.51 -14.77
CA GLN A 158 31.59 9.30 -15.76
C GLN A 158 32.10 8.37 -16.86
N MET A 159 31.95 8.77 -18.12
CA MET A 159 32.36 7.96 -19.27
C MET A 159 33.04 8.83 -20.31
N THR A 160 34.19 8.37 -20.81
CA THR A 160 34.70 8.83 -22.10
C THR A 160 33.87 8.23 -23.25
N ARG A 161 33.96 8.82 -24.44
CA ARG A 161 33.21 8.36 -25.63
C ARG A 161 33.54 6.91 -26.01
N ASP A 162 34.78 6.48 -25.79
CA ASP A 162 35.23 5.11 -26.08
C ASP A 162 34.73 4.11 -25.04
N GLU A 163 34.72 4.47 -23.76
CA GLU A 163 34.15 3.64 -22.69
C GLU A 163 32.64 3.45 -22.87
N TYR A 164 31.90 4.49 -23.27
CA TYR A 164 30.48 4.36 -23.60
C TYR A 164 30.21 3.37 -24.75
N ARG A 165 31.11 3.33 -25.74
CA ARG A 165 30.94 2.50 -26.95
C ARG A 165 31.42 1.05 -26.79
N LYS A 166 32.47 0.82 -25.99
CA LYS A 166 33.15 -0.48 -25.87
C LYS A 166 33.09 -1.10 -24.47
N GLY A 167 32.73 -0.35 -23.44
CA GLY A 167 32.68 -0.87 -22.08
C GLY A 167 31.52 -1.84 -21.87
N GLU A 168 31.75 -2.85 -21.05
CA GLU A 168 30.71 -3.76 -20.59
C GLU A 168 29.68 -3.00 -19.73
N SER A 169 28.40 -3.17 -20.06
CA SER A 169 27.28 -2.63 -19.30
C SER A 169 26.05 -3.50 -19.53
N THR A 170 24.97 -3.20 -18.82
CA THR A 170 23.71 -3.95 -18.85
C THR A 170 22.57 -3.06 -19.34
N ALA A 171 21.49 -3.67 -19.84
CA ALA A 171 20.32 -2.92 -20.28
C ALA A 171 19.74 -2.05 -19.15
N ILE A 172 19.69 -2.58 -17.92
CA ILE A 172 19.24 -1.88 -16.72
C ILE A 172 20.20 -0.75 -16.33
N ASN A 173 21.52 -0.95 -16.37
CA ASN A 173 22.47 0.15 -16.08
C ASN A 173 22.37 1.28 -17.11
N HIS A 174 21.98 1.00 -18.36
CA HIS A 174 21.81 2.03 -19.39
C HIS A 174 20.79 3.12 -19.01
N PHE A 175 19.78 2.77 -18.20
CA PHE A 175 18.82 3.73 -17.67
C PHE A 175 19.53 4.81 -16.84
N ASP A 176 20.40 4.40 -15.92
CA ASP A 176 21.14 5.31 -15.02
C ASP A 176 22.28 6.03 -15.75
N GLU A 177 22.98 5.33 -16.64
CA GLU A 177 24.12 5.85 -17.38
C GLU A 177 23.73 6.97 -18.36
N LYS A 178 22.56 6.82 -19.03
CA LYS A 178 22.12 7.72 -20.10
C LYS A 178 20.65 8.14 -19.97
N LEU A 179 19.70 7.21 -19.98
CA LEU A 179 18.30 7.55 -20.29
C LEU A 179 17.71 8.53 -19.28
N PHE A 180 17.94 8.32 -17.98
CA PHE A 180 17.46 9.20 -16.92
C PHE A 180 18.09 10.60 -16.94
N LYS A 181 19.23 10.77 -17.61
CA LYS A 181 19.88 12.08 -17.79
C LYS A 181 19.29 12.86 -18.97
N LEU A 182 18.60 12.20 -19.91
CA LEU A 182 18.12 12.85 -21.14
C LEU A 182 17.07 13.93 -20.88
N LYS A 183 16.25 13.79 -19.84
CA LYS A 183 15.20 14.77 -19.53
C LYS A 183 15.77 16.17 -19.24
N ASP A 184 16.92 16.22 -18.56
CA ASP A 184 17.58 17.46 -18.16
C ASP A 184 18.39 18.08 -19.31
N LEU A 185 18.60 17.30 -20.38
CA LEU A 185 19.31 17.71 -21.60
C LEU A 185 18.36 18.20 -22.71
N MET A 186 17.04 18.20 -22.47
CA MET A 186 16.07 18.68 -23.47
C MET A 186 16.20 20.19 -23.68
N ASN A 187 16.22 20.61 -24.94
CA ASN A 187 16.49 21.99 -25.33
C ASN A 187 15.25 22.88 -25.20
N THR A 188 14.11 22.40 -25.70
CA THR A 188 12.85 23.17 -25.83
C THR A 188 11.89 22.94 -24.67
N ASP A 189 10.99 23.90 -24.45
CA ASP A 189 10.01 23.84 -23.34
C ASP A 189 9.00 22.71 -23.57
N ALA A 190 8.50 22.55 -24.80
CA ALA A 190 7.59 21.47 -25.15
C ALA A 190 8.26 20.09 -24.99
N ALA A 191 9.54 19.95 -25.36
CA ALA A 191 10.27 18.70 -25.17
C ALA A 191 10.49 18.37 -23.69
N ARG A 192 10.84 19.36 -22.86
CA ARG A 192 10.99 19.17 -21.40
C ARG A 192 9.69 18.66 -20.77
N LEU A 193 8.54 19.21 -21.15
CA LEU A 193 7.24 18.76 -20.65
C LEU A 193 6.92 17.31 -21.05
N LEU A 194 7.16 16.94 -22.31
CA LEU A 194 6.94 15.57 -22.78
C LEU A 194 7.94 14.57 -22.17
N ALA A 195 9.19 14.99 -21.96
CA ALA A 195 10.24 14.17 -21.40
C ALA A 195 9.95 13.80 -19.95
N GLU A 196 9.39 14.71 -19.15
CA GLU A 196 9.07 14.45 -17.75
C GLU A 196 8.03 13.32 -17.60
N GLY A 197 6.95 13.34 -18.39
CA GLY A 197 5.95 12.26 -18.36
C GLY A 197 6.53 10.91 -18.82
N ARG A 198 7.40 10.91 -19.82
CA ARG A 198 8.08 9.68 -20.30
C ARG A 198 9.08 9.15 -19.28
N HIS A 199 9.83 10.04 -18.62
CA HIS A 199 10.77 9.71 -17.56
C HIS A 199 10.08 9.05 -16.38
N GLN A 200 8.95 9.60 -15.92
CA GLN A 200 8.14 8.99 -14.86
C GLN A 200 7.71 7.57 -15.21
N GLY A 201 7.23 7.34 -16.45
CA GLY A 201 6.93 6.00 -16.95
C GLY A 201 8.10 5.01 -16.82
N MET A 202 9.32 5.47 -17.10
CA MET A 202 10.53 4.65 -16.97
C MET A 202 10.94 4.41 -15.52
N GLN A 203 10.73 5.38 -14.62
CA GLN A 203 10.94 5.19 -13.19
C GLN A 203 9.96 4.14 -12.63
N TYR A 204 8.71 4.13 -13.07
CA TYR A 204 7.75 3.08 -12.71
C TYR A 204 8.22 1.70 -13.18
N PHE A 205 8.67 1.59 -14.42
CA PHE A 205 9.24 0.34 -14.93
C PHE A 205 10.45 -0.11 -14.09
N ARG A 206 11.40 0.80 -13.80
CA ARG A 206 12.59 0.46 -13.00
C ARG A 206 12.22 -0.01 -11.59
N LYS A 207 11.22 0.63 -10.96
CA LYS A 207 10.72 0.22 -9.64
C LYS A 207 10.05 -1.14 -9.69
N ALA A 208 9.22 -1.41 -10.70
CA ALA A 208 8.57 -2.72 -10.88
C ALA A 208 9.63 -3.82 -11.07
N PHE A 209 10.62 -3.59 -11.94
CA PHE A 209 11.74 -4.50 -12.14
C PHE A 209 12.50 -4.80 -10.84
N ASP A 210 12.79 -3.78 -10.03
CA ASP A 210 13.48 -3.92 -8.76
C ASP A 210 12.64 -4.70 -7.72
N THR A 211 11.32 -4.48 -7.69
CA THR A 211 10.39 -5.25 -6.83
C THR A 211 10.28 -6.71 -7.25
N GLU A 212 10.25 -6.99 -8.55
CA GLU A 212 10.27 -8.36 -9.08
C GLU A 212 11.61 -9.04 -8.81
N TRP A 213 12.71 -8.29 -8.87
CA TRP A 213 14.06 -8.77 -8.54
C TRP A 213 14.27 -9.03 -7.04
N GLU A 214 13.55 -8.30 -6.18
CA GLU A 214 13.52 -8.51 -4.73
C GLU A 214 12.85 -9.83 -4.35
N LEU A 215 11.81 -10.24 -5.10
CA LEU A 215 10.93 -11.34 -4.71
C LEU A 215 11.71 -12.66 -4.59
N GLY A 216 11.85 -13.16 -3.36
CA GLY A 216 12.58 -14.40 -3.07
C GLY A 216 14.10 -14.31 -3.23
N ASN A 217 14.66 -13.10 -3.37
CA ASN A 217 16.10 -12.90 -3.49
C ASN A 217 16.75 -12.74 -2.10
N GLU A 218 17.47 -13.76 -1.65
CA GLU A 218 18.22 -13.82 -0.38
C GLU A 218 19.51 -12.97 -0.39
N ALA A 219 19.90 -12.41 -1.52
CA ALA A 219 21.06 -11.54 -1.68
C ALA A 219 20.70 -10.13 -2.17
N TYR A 220 19.42 -9.76 -2.10
CA TYR A 220 18.88 -8.51 -2.64
C TYR A 220 19.63 -7.26 -2.18
N LEU A 221 20.05 -7.17 -0.92
CA LEU A 221 20.84 -6.02 -0.45
C LEU A 221 22.10 -5.77 -1.28
N ARG A 222 22.76 -6.84 -1.75
CA ARG A 222 23.92 -6.78 -2.64
C ARG A 222 23.51 -6.66 -4.10
N GLU A 223 22.40 -7.29 -4.48
CA GLU A 223 22.01 -7.47 -5.87
C GLU A 223 21.05 -6.42 -6.43
N SER A 224 20.43 -5.61 -5.58
CA SER A 224 19.40 -4.64 -5.97
C SER A 224 19.93 -3.67 -7.04
N PRO A 225 19.22 -3.51 -8.16
CA PRO A 225 19.47 -2.45 -9.15
C PRO A 225 19.55 -1.03 -8.58
N ILE A 226 18.97 -0.77 -7.40
CA ILE A 226 18.95 0.55 -6.77
C ILE A 226 20.07 0.67 -5.73
N TYR A 227 20.16 -0.28 -4.80
CA TYR A 227 21.02 -0.13 -3.62
C TYR A 227 22.44 -0.68 -3.79
N ARG A 228 22.62 -1.82 -4.50
CA ARG A 228 23.92 -2.46 -4.79
C ARG A 228 24.91 -2.48 -3.61
N GLY A 229 24.48 -2.92 -2.43
CA GLY A 229 25.31 -3.04 -1.23
C GLY A 229 25.60 -1.72 -0.50
N LYS A 230 25.08 -0.59 -0.96
CA LYS A 230 25.26 0.73 -0.33
C LYS A 230 24.16 1.03 0.71
N VAL A 231 23.64 0.00 1.37
CA VAL A 231 22.60 0.17 2.41
C VAL A 231 23.29 0.38 3.76
N SER A 232 23.11 1.56 4.36
CA SER A 232 23.67 1.88 5.68
C SER A 232 22.78 1.42 6.83
N ARG A 233 21.47 1.33 6.59
CA ARG A 233 20.45 0.94 7.57
C ARG A 233 19.18 0.44 6.88
N VAL A 234 18.50 -0.51 7.51
CA VAL A 234 17.17 -0.98 7.10
C VAL A 234 16.11 -0.55 8.11
N HIS A 235 15.01 0.02 7.62
CA HIS A 235 13.81 0.31 8.39
C HIS A 235 12.78 -0.77 8.10
N VAL A 236 12.32 -1.44 9.16
CA VAL A 236 11.32 -2.51 9.06
C VAL A 236 9.97 -1.97 9.51
N ALA A 237 8.98 -2.04 8.62
CA ALA A 237 7.59 -1.72 8.91
C ALA A 237 6.71 -2.95 8.74
N PHE A 238 5.62 -3.04 9.51
CA PHE A 238 4.67 -4.16 9.47
C PHE A 238 3.38 -3.84 8.71
N ASP A 239 3.33 -2.71 8.01
CA ASP A 239 2.22 -2.31 7.17
C ASP A 239 2.66 -1.34 6.05
N ALA A 240 1.87 -1.27 4.99
CA ALA A 240 2.16 -0.42 3.84
C ALA A 240 2.05 1.09 4.13
N SER A 241 1.21 1.51 5.08
CA SER A 241 1.02 2.92 5.44
C SER A 241 2.28 3.48 6.10
N THR A 242 2.77 2.78 7.13
CA THR A 242 4.03 3.11 7.81
C THR A 242 5.17 3.19 6.80
N ALA A 243 5.37 2.16 5.97
CA ALA A 243 6.43 2.18 4.97
C ALA A 243 6.30 3.29 3.93
N GLY A 244 5.07 3.63 3.52
CA GLY A 244 4.79 4.77 2.65
C GLY A 244 5.27 6.08 3.28
N SER A 245 4.91 6.31 4.55
CA SER A 245 5.36 7.48 5.31
C SER A 245 6.88 7.51 5.50
N LEU A 246 7.51 6.36 5.79
CA LEU A 246 8.97 6.26 5.92
C LEU A 246 9.69 6.59 4.61
N ARG A 247 9.19 6.08 3.48
CA ARG A 247 9.76 6.41 2.15
C ARG A 247 9.66 7.90 1.83
N ILE A 248 8.69 8.63 2.41
CA ILE A 248 8.59 10.08 2.27
C ILE A 248 9.66 10.78 3.12
N ILE A 249 9.81 10.41 4.41
CA ILE A 249 10.78 11.08 5.30
C ILE A 249 12.23 10.76 4.93
N LEU A 250 12.48 9.58 4.33
CA LEU A 250 13.82 9.10 3.97
C LEU A 250 14.24 9.46 2.54
N ARG A 251 13.48 10.30 1.82
CA ARG A 251 13.87 10.74 0.45
C ARG A 251 15.26 11.39 0.39
N SER A 252 15.71 12.02 1.47
CA SER A 252 17.04 12.64 1.57
C SER A 252 18.14 11.68 2.02
N ARG A 253 17.82 10.41 2.30
CA ARG A 253 18.74 9.36 2.75
C ARG A 253 18.63 8.13 1.84
N PRO A 254 19.17 8.21 0.61
CA PRO A 254 19.02 7.15 -0.40
C PRO A 254 19.73 5.83 -0.02
N ASP A 255 20.61 5.85 0.97
CA ASP A 255 21.32 4.72 1.55
C ASP A 255 20.53 4.01 2.67
N GLU A 256 19.40 4.56 3.13
CA GLU A 256 18.49 3.91 4.08
C GLU A 256 17.34 3.21 3.32
N LEU A 257 17.18 1.90 3.55
CA LEU A 257 16.17 1.07 2.87
C LEU A 257 14.93 0.89 3.76
N VAL A 258 13.74 0.95 3.18
CA VAL A 258 12.47 0.62 3.87
C VAL A 258 11.89 -0.68 3.33
N ILE A 259 11.75 -1.67 4.19
CA ILE A 259 11.11 -2.95 3.89
C ILE A 259 9.75 -3.08 4.57
N VAL A 260 8.89 -3.92 4.00
CA VAL A 260 7.54 -4.18 4.51
C VAL A 260 7.37 -5.66 4.80
N LEU A 261 7.20 -6.00 6.08
CA LEU A 261 6.88 -7.34 6.55
C LEU A 261 5.41 -7.39 7.02
N ASP A 262 4.50 -7.05 6.11
CA ASP A 262 3.05 -7.09 6.39
C ASP A 262 2.54 -8.53 6.39
N ASP A 263 1.87 -8.92 7.46
CA ASP A 263 1.14 -10.18 7.59
C ASP A 263 0.05 -10.01 8.65
N ASN A 264 -1.11 -10.65 8.44
CA ASN A 264 -2.17 -10.65 9.44
C ASN A 264 -1.87 -11.75 10.47
N LEU A 265 -1.16 -11.37 11.52
CA LEU A 265 -0.81 -12.24 12.65
C LEU A 265 -1.81 -12.16 13.81
N MET A 266 -2.61 -11.08 13.85
CA MET A 266 -3.63 -10.92 14.89
C MET A 266 -4.76 -11.94 14.73
N VAL A 267 -5.07 -12.30 13.48
CA VAL A 267 -6.22 -13.14 13.13
C VAL A 267 -5.77 -14.37 12.34
N GLY A 268 -6.41 -15.51 12.62
CA GLY A 268 -6.18 -16.79 11.95
C GLY A 268 -5.05 -17.63 12.58
N PRO A 269 -4.81 -18.85 12.07
CA PRO A 269 -3.73 -19.73 12.53
C PRO A 269 -2.37 -19.05 12.34
N MET A 270 -1.40 -19.22 13.24
CA MET A 270 -0.09 -18.57 13.09
C MET A 270 0.79 -19.30 12.07
N PRO A 271 1.65 -18.56 11.33
CA PRO A 271 2.65 -19.20 10.49
C PRO A 271 3.75 -19.82 11.35
N ASP A 272 4.07 -21.07 11.06
CA ASP A 272 5.18 -21.81 11.69
C ASP A 272 6.23 -22.08 10.63
N ASP A 273 7.42 -21.51 10.80
CA ASP A 273 8.49 -21.59 9.80
C ASP A 273 9.08 -23.01 9.68
N GLU A 274 8.89 -23.89 10.69
CA GLU A 274 9.25 -25.31 10.61
C GLU A 274 8.22 -26.13 9.81
N ARG A 275 6.96 -25.67 9.78
CA ARG A 275 5.81 -26.31 9.12
C ARG A 275 5.16 -25.36 8.12
N LEU A 276 5.99 -24.70 7.31
CA LEU A 276 5.57 -23.58 6.48
C LEU A 276 4.50 -23.98 5.46
N TYR A 277 4.62 -25.17 4.85
CA TYR A 277 3.66 -25.65 3.85
C TYR A 277 2.29 -25.95 4.48
N GLU A 278 2.28 -26.62 5.62
CA GLU A 278 1.09 -26.99 6.36
C GLU A 278 0.38 -25.73 6.88
N THR A 279 1.10 -24.85 7.58
CA THR A 279 0.52 -23.64 8.16
C THR A 279 0.09 -22.63 7.09
N PHE A 280 0.80 -22.53 5.96
CA PHE A 280 0.35 -21.75 4.81
C PHE A 280 -1.00 -22.27 4.29
N SER A 281 -1.12 -23.58 4.11
CA SER A 281 -2.35 -24.22 3.62
C SER A 281 -3.52 -24.02 4.60
N GLU A 282 -3.27 -24.14 5.90
CA GLU A 282 -4.25 -23.90 6.96
C GLU A 282 -4.70 -22.44 7.01
N ARG A 283 -3.76 -21.49 6.96
CA ARG A 283 -4.06 -20.05 6.89
C ARG A 283 -4.87 -19.72 5.65
N THR A 284 -4.47 -20.21 4.48
CA THR A 284 -5.18 -19.95 3.22
C THR A 284 -6.62 -20.43 3.31
N ARG A 285 -6.82 -21.64 3.80
CA ARG A 285 -8.16 -22.21 4.01
C ARG A 285 -8.96 -21.38 5.01
N TRP A 286 -8.38 -21.06 6.17
CA TRP A 286 -9.06 -20.34 7.24
C TRP A 286 -9.59 -18.98 6.76
N PHE A 287 -8.74 -18.19 6.08
CA PHE A 287 -9.13 -16.88 5.56
C PHE A 287 -10.14 -16.97 4.42
N SER A 288 -9.93 -17.87 3.45
CA SER A 288 -10.85 -18.02 2.30
C SER A 288 -12.25 -18.51 2.69
N GLU A 289 -12.36 -19.33 3.74
CA GLU A 289 -13.66 -19.78 4.27
C GLU A 289 -14.41 -18.66 5.02
N ARG A 290 -13.67 -17.78 5.70
CA ARG A 290 -14.24 -16.81 6.63
C ARG A 290 -14.46 -15.44 6.00
N TYR A 291 -13.59 -14.98 5.11
CA TYR A 291 -13.63 -13.61 4.59
C TYR A 291 -14.30 -13.59 3.21
N ARG A 292 -15.26 -12.68 3.02
CA ARG A 292 -16.00 -12.48 1.77
C ARG A 292 -15.57 -11.15 1.17
N GLY A 293 -15.19 -11.12 -0.12
CA GLY A 293 -14.83 -9.87 -0.82
C GLY A 293 -13.62 -9.97 -1.73
N LEU A 294 -12.71 -10.92 -1.48
CA LEU A 294 -11.65 -11.31 -2.41
C LEU A 294 -11.90 -12.75 -2.87
N SER A 295 -11.48 -13.05 -4.10
CA SER A 295 -11.43 -14.41 -4.59
C SER A 295 -10.45 -15.26 -3.77
N SER A 296 -10.64 -16.58 -3.81
CA SER A 296 -9.71 -17.50 -3.12
C SER A 296 -8.27 -17.33 -3.60
N ASP A 297 -8.06 -16.92 -4.85
CA ASP A 297 -6.73 -16.80 -5.45
C ASP A 297 -6.05 -15.48 -5.06
N GLU A 298 -6.80 -14.40 -4.89
CA GLU A 298 -6.27 -13.15 -4.32
C GLU A 298 -5.78 -13.35 -2.88
N TRP A 299 -6.53 -14.07 -2.04
CA TRP A 299 -6.09 -14.40 -0.67
C TRP A 299 -4.82 -15.26 -0.66
N LYS A 300 -4.76 -16.27 -1.53
CA LYS A 300 -3.55 -17.10 -1.68
C LYS A 300 -2.35 -16.26 -2.08
N LEU A 301 -2.52 -15.34 -3.02
CA LEU A 301 -1.44 -14.47 -3.49
C LEU A 301 -0.92 -13.59 -2.35
N ILE A 302 -1.81 -12.92 -1.61
CA ILE A 302 -1.44 -12.08 -0.46
C ILE A 302 -0.63 -12.88 0.57
N GLN A 303 -1.11 -14.07 0.93
CA GLN A 303 -0.41 -14.92 1.89
C GLN A 303 0.92 -15.44 1.35
N LEU A 304 1.00 -15.75 0.06
CA LEU A 304 2.20 -16.28 -0.57
C LEU A 304 3.28 -15.20 -0.61
N GLU A 305 2.93 -13.98 -1.01
CA GLU A 305 3.84 -12.83 -0.98
C GLU A 305 4.36 -12.56 0.43
N ALA A 306 3.47 -12.58 1.44
CA ALA A 306 3.88 -12.44 2.83
C ALA A 306 4.84 -13.55 3.25
N ALA A 307 4.52 -14.82 2.96
CA ALA A 307 5.38 -15.96 3.28
C ALA A 307 6.77 -15.86 2.62
N ILE A 308 6.83 -15.45 1.35
CA ILE A 308 8.09 -15.25 0.62
C ILE A 308 8.93 -14.16 1.29
N ARG A 309 8.32 -13.01 1.64
CA ARG A 309 9.03 -11.91 2.32
C ARG A 309 9.55 -12.33 3.68
N TRP A 310 8.73 -12.99 4.49
CA TRP A 310 9.11 -13.49 5.81
C TRP A 310 10.18 -14.59 5.75
N LYS A 311 10.28 -15.32 4.62
CA LYS A 311 11.36 -16.26 4.37
C LYS A 311 12.66 -15.54 4.00
N ALA A 312 12.62 -14.61 3.04
CA ALA A 312 13.80 -14.03 2.41
C ALA A 312 14.44 -12.87 3.20
N TRP A 313 13.64 -12.01 3.83
CA TRP A 313 14.15 -10.79 4.46
C TRP A 313 14.94 -11.03 5.75
N PRO A 314 14.47 -11.80 6.74
CA PRO A 314 15.19 -11.95 8.01
C PRO A 314 16.65 -12.40 7.85
N GLU A 315 16.94 -13.29 6.89
CA GLU A 315 18.31 -13.79 6.66
C GLU A 315 19.26 -12.68 6.19
N GLN A 316 18.75 -11.71 5.42
CA GLN A 316 19.50 -10.57 4.90
C GLN A 316 19.77 -9.49 5.94
N LEU A 317 18.90 -9.38 6.94
CA LEU A 317 19.00 -8.38 7.99
C LEU A 317 20.06 -8.74 9.05
N THR A 318 20.61 -9.95 9.02
CA THR A 318 21.55 -10.46 10.04
C THR A 318 22.85 -9.66 10.19
N SER A 319 23.21 -8.84 9.21
CA SER A 319 24.49 -8.12 9.14
C SER A 319 24.36 -6.61 8.89
N VAL A 320 23.13 -6.06 8.98
CA VAL A 320 22.86 -4.65 8.68
C VAL A 320 22.09 -4.00 9.83
N PRO A 321 22.45 -2.79 10.28
CA PRO A 321 21.71 -2.09 11.31
C PRO A 321 20.22 -1.97 10.97
N CYS A 322 19.35 -2.35 11.90
CA CYS A 322 17.90 -2.36 11.67
C CYS A 322 17.15 -1.46 12.65
N LEU A 323 16.24 -0.66 12.11
CA LEU A 323 15.29 0.17 12.84
C LEU A 323 13.88 -0.41 12.67
N ILE A 324 13.37 -1.09 13.70
CA ILE A 324 12.08 -1.78 13.68
C ILE A 324 11.00 -0.83 14.21
N TRP A 325 10.03 -0.48 13.37
CA TRP A 325 8.91 0.36 13.74
C TRP A 325 7.82 -0.49 14.36
N ALA A 326 7.76 -0.46 15.69
CA ALA A 326 6.78 -1.21 16.45
C ALA A 326 6.23 -0.34 17.59
N GLY A 327 5.04 0.21 17.36
CA GLY A 327 4.24 0.90 18.38
C GLY A 327 3.62 -0.06 19.38
N ASP A 328 2.64 0.43 20.12
CA ASP A 328 1.87 -0.33 21.12
C ASP A 328 0.56 -0.87 20.53
N SER A 329 0.67 -1.49 19.35
CA SER A 329 -0.42 -2.20 18.68
C SER A 329 -0.16 -3.70 18.66
N ALA A 330 -1.22 -4.51 18.69
CA ALA A 330 -1.06 -5.97 18.65
C ALA A 330 -0.41 -6.42 17.34
N LYS A 331 -0.77 -5.79 16.22
CA LYS A 331 -0.23 -6.08 14.90
C LYS A 331 1.30 -5.91 14.86
N GLU A 332 1.79 -4.77 15.31
CA GLU A 332 3.22 -4.44 15.24
C GLU A 332 4.05 -5.26 16.24
N LEU A 333 3.51 -5.50 17.44
CA LEU A 333 4.19 -6.30 18.46
C LEU A 333 4.31 -7.77 18.07
N LEU A 334 3.30 -8.33 17.38
CA LEU A 334 3.37 -9.67 16.79
C LEU A 334 4.42 -9.74 15.67
N GLY A 335 4.46 -8.72 14.80
CA GLY A 335 5.48 -8.61 13.76
C GLY A 335 6.90 -8.55 14.34
N LEU A 336 7.10 -7.74 15.39
CA LEU A 336 8.37 -7.63 16.11
C LEU A 336 8.81 -9.00 16.65
N ARG A 337 7.93 -9.70 17.38
CA ARG A 337 8.21 -11.02 17.96
C ARG A 337 8.55 -12.07 16.90
N ARG A 338 7.78 -12.12 15.81
CA ARG A 338 8.09 -13.00 14.68
C ARG A 338 9.47 -12.70 14.10
N LEU A 339 9.79 -11.43 13.87
CA LEU A 339 11.07 -11.02 13.32
C LEU A 339 12.23 -11.41 14.25
N LEU A 340 12.11 -11.17 15.56
CA LEU A 340 13.13 -11.51 16.55
C LEU A 340 13.27 -13.03 16.80
N SER A 341 12.23 -13.81 16.47
CA SER A 341 12.34 -15.28 16.44
C SER A 341 13.26 -15.77 15.31
N ARG A 342 13.41 -14.97 14.25
CA ARG A 342 14.26 -15.27 13.09
C ARG A 342 15.63 -14.59 13.17
N LEU A 343 15.71 -13.45 13.85
CA LEU A 343 16.95 -12.70 14.08
C LEU A 343 17.53 -13.05 15.45
N SER A 344 18.39 -14.07 15.51
CA SER A 344 19.07 -14.44 16.75
C SER A 344 20.37 -13.67 16.97
N GLY A 345 20.43 -12.87 18.03
CA GLY A 345 21.69 -12.27 18.52
C GLY A 345 22.22 -11.12 17.66
N HIS A 346 21.33 -10.37 17.01
CA HIS A 346 21.74 -9.27 16.15
C HIS A 346 22.21 -8.07 17.00
N PRO A 347 23.43 -7.55 16.77
CA PRO A 347 24.04 -6.55 17.66
C PRO A 347 23.44 -5.15 17.53
N GLU A 348 22.87 -4.82 16.36
CA GLU A 348 22.42 -3.46 16.00
C GLU A 348 20.92 -3.43 15.67
N LEU A 349 20.08 -3.92 16.59
CA LEU A 349 18.63 -3.78 16.50
C LEU A 349 18.13 -2.65 17.39
N TYR A 350 17.26 -1.83 16.81
CA TYR A 350 16.64 -0.72 17.49
C TYR A 350 15.13 -0.75 17.24
N ARG A 351 14.34 -0.49 18.28
CA ARG A 351 12.88 -0.32 18.19
C ARG A 351 12.55 1.17 18.20
N VAL A 352 11.60 1.55 17.35
CA VAL A 352 10.96 2.86 17.35
C VAL A 352 9.51 2.69 17.76
N ASN A 353 9.16 3.24 18.93
CA ASN A 353 7.78 3.29 19.42
C ASN A 353 7.24 4.71 19.25
N ALA A 354 6.88 5.04 18.01
CA ALA A 354 6.40 6.38 17.66
C ALA A 354 5.05 6.71 18.34
N THR A 355 4.19 5.72 18.57
CA THR A 355 2.89 5.90 19.22
C THR A 355 3.06 6.40 20.64
N LYS A 356 3.94 5.77 21.43
CA LYS A 356 4.21 6.14 22.82
C LYS A 356 4.83 7.52 22.94
N VAL A 357 5.90 7.76 22.20
CA VAL A 357 6.68 9.00 22.28
C VAL A 357 5.83 10.22 21.88
N LEU A 358 4.98 10.08 20.86
CA LEU A 358 4.08 11.17 20.48
C LEU A 358 2.91 11.35 21.46
N GLN A 359 2.41 10.28 22.07
CA GLN A 359 1.38 10.35 23.10
C GLN A 359 1.90 11.03 24.38
N GLU A 360 3.17 10.81 24.75
CA GLU A 360 3.80 11.50 25.88
C GLU A 360 3.93 13.02 25.64
N GLN A 361 4.11 13.44 24.38
CA GLN A 361 4.08 14.86 24.03
C GLN A 361 2.68 15.47 24.01
N ASN A 362 1.68 14.69 23.61
CA ASN A 362 0.30 15.14 23.57
C ASN A 362 -0.66 14.04 24.08
N PRO A 363 -0.93 14.01 25.40
CA PRO A 363 -1.74 12.97 26.03
C PRO A 363 -3.18 12.88 25.49
N ASP A 364 -3.71 13.95 24.88
CA ASP A 364 -5.06 14.00 24.33
C ASP A 364 -5.20 13.23 23.01
N ILE A 365 -4.07 12.91 22.35
CA ILE A 365 -4.06 12.17 21.09
C ILE A 365 -3.54 10.76 21.33
N ARG A 366 -4.37 9.77 21.01
CA ARG A 366 -4.01 8.36 21.02
C ARG A 366 -3.99 7.82 19.59
N TYR A 367 -2.85 7.25 19.20
CA TYR A 367 -2.70 6.55 17.94
C TYR A 367 -2.90 5.05 18.15
N LYS A 368 -3.64 4.37 17.28
CA LYS A 368 -3.83 2.91 17.36
C LYS A 368 -2.57 2.15 16.96
N ASN A 369 -1.88 2.62 15.92
CA ASN A 369 -0.65 2.04 15.39
C ASN A 369 0.17 3.10 14.65
N THR A 370 1.41 2.76 14.27
CA THR A 370 2.31 3.69 13.54
C THR A 370 1.73 4.15 12.20
N GLY A 371 0.91 3.32 11.55
CA GLY A 371 0.33 3.61 10.24
C GLY A 371 -0.67 4.78 10.22
N GLU A 372 -1.18 5.22 11.37
CA GLU A 372 -2.03 6.40 11.53
C GLU A 372 -1.24 7.71 11.65
N ILE A 373 0.07 7.62 11.88
CA ILE A 373 0.94 8.77 12.16
C ILE A 373 1.40 9.39 10.84
N THR A 374 1.26 10.71 10.71
CA THR A 374 1.68 11.42 9.50
C THR A 374 3.21 11.43 9.34
N PRO A 375 3.75 11.56 8.11
CA PRO A 375 5.20 11.61 7.89
C PRO A 375 5.92 12.68 8.71
N CYS A 376 5.32 13.87 8.88
CA CYS A 376 5.89 14.94 9.68
C CYS A 376 5.99 14.57 11.17
N GLN A 377 4.97 13.91 11.72
CA GLN A 377 4.97 13.47 13.11
C GLN A 377 5.93 12.29 13.35
N LEU A 378 6.03 11.33 12.41
CA LEU A 378 7.03 10.26 12.49
C LEU A 378 8.46 10.81 12.49
N LYS A 379 8.72 11.84 11.68
CA LYS A 379 10.02 12.52 11.70
C LYS A 379 10.30 13.13 13.07
N ASN A 380 9.32 13.83 13.66
CA ASN A 380 9.46 14.37 15.01
C ASN A 380 9.74 13.27 16.03
N ALA A 381 9.08 12.11 15.93
CA ALA A 381 9.32 10.98 16.83
C ALA A 381 10.77 10.47 16.79
N LEU A 382 11.44 10.52 15.63
CA LEU A 382 12.87 10.15 15.52
C LEU A 382 13.82 11.15 16.18
N ASP A 383 13.42 12.42 16.25
CA ASP A 383 14.23 13.49 16.82
C ASP A 383 14.08 13.60 18.35
N LEU A 384 13.13 12.86 18.95
CA LEU A 384 12.85 12.91 20.38
C LEU A 384 13.74 11.98 21.21
N PRO A 385 14.03 12.36 22.48
CA PRO A 385 14.61 11.44 23.45
C PRO A 385 13.75 10.17 23.54
N ASP A 386 14.38 8.99 23.62
CA ASP A 386 13.73 7.68 23.66
C ASP A 386 12.92 7.30 22.39
N GLY A 387 12.98 8.11 21.32
CA GLY A 387 12.41 7.79 20.01
C GLY A 387 13.01 6.54 19.37
N ILE A 388 14.28 6.26 19.66
CA ILE A 388 15.01 5.08 19.18
C ILE A 388 15.62 4.38 20.40
N VAL A 389 15.16 3.17 20.67
CA VAL A 389 15.64 2.35 21.80
C VAL A 389 16.37 1.14 21.25
N ARG A 390 17.60 0.90 21.71
CA ARG A 390 18.34 -0.32 21.36
C ARG A 390 17.72 -1.53 22.06
N LEU A 391 17.43 -2.58 21.32
CA LEU A 391 16.93 -3.83 21.88
C LEU A 391 18.09 -4.62 22.52
N SER A 392 18.02 -4.81 23.83
CA SER A 392 19.01 -5.61 24.54
C SER A 392 18.90 -7.09 24.18
N ALA A 393 19.93 -7.90 24.48
CA ALA A 393 19.87 -9.34 24.27
C ALA A 393 18.74 -10.00 25.10
N GLU A 394 18.43 -9.43 26.26
CA GLU A 394 17.32 -9.88 27.11
C GLU A 394 15.97 -9.57 26.49
N ASP A 395 15.77 -8.35 25.96
CA ASP A 395 14.53 -7.97 25.24
C ASP A 395 14.31 -8.88 24.02
N GLN A 396 15.38 -9.13 23.26
CA GLN A 396 15.32 -9.99 22.07
C GLN A 396 14.95 -11.44 22.42
N GLU A 397 15.47 -11.97 23.52
CA GLU A 397 15.14 -13.32 23.97
C GLU A 397 13.72 -13.38 24.56
N HIS A 398 13.30 -12.37 25.31
CA HIS A 398 11.94 -12.25 25.82
C HIS A 398 10.91 -12.30 24.69
N ASP A 399 11.03 -11.43 23.68
CA ASP A 399 10.11 -11.40 22.53
C ASP A 399 10.14 -12.71 21.72
N ARG A 400 11.29 -13.40 21.67
CA ARG A 400 11.39 -14.72 21.02
C ARG A 400 10.65 -15.81 21.78
N GLN A 401 10.81 -15.86 23.11
CA GLN A 401 10.07 -16.82 23.93
C GLN A 401 8.57 -16.53 23.88
N ASP A 402 8.19 -15.25 23.82
CA ASP A 402 6.79 -14.84 23.68
C ASP A 402 6.19 -15.28 22.34
N TRP A 403 6.96 -15.20 21.25
CA TRP A 403 6.57 -15.77 19.96
C TRP A 403 6.29 -17.28 20.04
N LEU A 404 7.19 -18.04 20.67
CA LEU A 404 7.03 -19.49 20.84
C LEU A 404 5.82 -19.85 21.69
N ARG A 405 5.54 -19.07 22.76
CA ARG A 405 4.33 -19.20 23.57
C ARG A 405 3.08 -19.01 22.72
N LEU A 406 2.99 -17.92 21.95
CA LEU A 406 1.83 -17.59 21.10
C LEU A 406 1.62 -18.63 19.99
N LEU A 407 2.69 -19.23 19.45
CA LEU A 407 2.60 -20.36 18.53
C LEU A 407 2.01 -21.60 19.22
N GLY A 408 2.42 -21.89 20.45
CA GLY A 408 1.95 -23.04 21.22
C GLY A 408 0.48 -22.96 21.66
N GLU A 409 -0.07 -21.76 21.81
CA GLU A 409 -1.47 -21.52 22.21
C GLU A 409 -2.50 -21.96 21.15
N ASN A 410 -2.11 -22.11 19.89
CA ASN A 410 -2.95 -22.58 18.79
C ASN A 410 -4.31 -21.86 18.60
N GLY A 411 -4.45 -20.62 19.08
CA GLY A 411 -5.66 -19.83 18.86
C GLY A 411 -5.71 -19.11 17.51
N THR A 412 -6.78 -18.34 17.30
CA THR A 412 -7.05 -17.65 16.03
C THR A 412 -7.30 -16.15 16.18
N LEU A 413 -7.28 -15.61 17.41
CA LEU A 413 -7.37 -14.18 17.68
C LEU A 413 -6.37 -13.79 18.78
N ARG A 414 -5.50 -12.82 18.49
CA ARG A 414 -4.56 -12.22 19.44
C ARG A 414 -4.84 -10.75 19.58
N ILE A 415 -4.84 -10.27 20.81
CA ILE A 415 -5.06 -8.87 21.16
C ILE A 415 -3.97 -8.39 22.10
N LEU A 416 -3.83 -7.08 22.21
CA LEU A 416 -3.00 -6.45 23.22
C LEU A 416 -3.90 -6.11 24.42
N HIS A 417 -3.68 -6.75 25.56
CA HIS A 417 -4.42 -6.50 26.79
C HIS A 417 -3.43 -6.13 27.90
N ASN A 418 -3.61 -4.96 28.51
CA ASN A 418 -2.71 -4.41 29.55
C ASN A 418 -1.21 -4.42 29.16
N GLY A 419 -0.91 -4.23 27.87
CA GLY A 419 0.46 -4.23 27.35
C GLY A 419 1.03 -5.62 27.02
N GLU A 420 0.28 -6.69 27.22
CA GLU A 420 0.68 -8.06 26.92
C GLU A 420 -0.14 -8.64 25.76
N LEU A 421 0.51 -9.43 24.91
CA LEU A 421 -0.18 -10.15 23.85
C LEU A 421 -0.83 -11.41 24.41
N VAL A 422 -2.15 -11.50 24.24
CA VAL A 422 -2.95 -12.63 24.72
C VAL A 422 -3.76 -13.24 23.58
N THR A 423 -3.82 -14.56 23.55
CA THR A 423 -4.74 -15.29 22.66
C THR A 423 -6.11 -15.36 23.31
N VAL A 424 -7.14 -14.95 22.57
CA VAL A 424 -8.54 -14.93 23.02
C VAL A 424 -9.43 -15.72 22.06
N PRO A 425 -10.63 -16.14 22.48
CA PRO A 425 -11.60 -16.77 21.58
C PRO A 425 -12.04 -15.85 20.44
N GLU A 426 -12.42 -16.40 19.28
CA GLU A 426 -12.94 -15.60 18.15
C GLU A 426 -14.18 -14.77 18.52
N SER A 427 -14.94 -15.22 19.52
CA SER A 427 -16.13 -14.55 20.04
C SER A 427 -15.83 -13.38 20.98
N TYR A 428 -14.57 -13.06 21.25
CA TYR A 428 -14.17 -12.02 22.21
C TYR A 428 -14.85 -10.67 21.96
N TYR A 429 -15.00 -10.27 20.69
CA TYR A 429 -15.65 -9.01 20.32
C TYR A 429 -17.16 -9.13 20.07
N ASP A 430 -17.78 -10.30 20.24
CA ASP A 430 -19.20 -10.48 19.95
C ASP A 430 -20.07 -9.61 20.87
N GLU A 431 -19.69 -9.43 22.14
CA GLU A 431 -20.39 -8.53 23.07
C GLU A 431 -20.38 -7.07 22.57
N GLU A 432 -19.21 -6.58 22.14
CA GLU A 432 -19.06 -5.23 21.60
C GLU A 432 -19.81 -5.04 20.27
N ILE A 433 -19.85 -6.08 19.42
CA ILE A 433 -20.66 -6.07 18.21
C ILE A 433 -22.14 -5.91 18.55
N LEU A 434 -22.64 -6.65 19.54
CA LEU A 434 -24.03 -6.55 19.98
C LEU A 434 -24.32 -5.18 20.60
N LYS A 435 -23.43 -4.63 21.42
CA LYS A 435 -23.54 -3.24 21.92
C LYS A 435 -23.62 -2.24 20.77
N ALA A 436 -22.80 -2.40 19.73
CA ALA A 436 -22.85 -1.54 18.55
C ALA A 436 -24.17 -1.67 17.79
N VAL A 437 -24.71 -2.88 17.62
CA VAL A 437 -26.05 -3.14 17.04
C VAL A 437 -27.12 -2.37 17.82
N TYR A 438 -27.05 -2.41 19.16
CA TYR A 438 -27.92 -1.64 20.04
C TYR A 438 -27.78 -0.12 19.85
N ARG A 439 -26.55 0.40 19.87
CA ARG A 439 -26.26 1.83 19.70
C ARG A 439 -26.75 2.40 18.37
N VAL A 440 -26.70 1.61 17.29
CA VAL A 440 -27.21 2.04 15.96
C VAL A 440 -28.71 1.81 15.77
N GLU A 441 -29.41 1.35 16.80
CA GLU A 441 -30.85 1.07 16.80
C GLU A 441 -31.27 -0.02 15.80
N ALA A 442 -30.41 -1.01 15.57
CA ALA A 442 -30.71 -2.17 14.71
C ALA A 442 -31.46 -3.26 15.51
N ARG A 443 -32.71 -2.99 15.89
CA ARG A 443 -33.50 -3.85 16.79
C ARG A 443 -35.00 -3.71 16.55
N CYS A 444 -35.82 -4.58 17.15
CA CYS A 444 -37.29 -4.57 17.01
C CYS A 444 -37.79 -4.59 15.54
N GLY A 445 -37.08 -5.31 14.66
CA GLY A 445 -37.39 -5.36 13.22
C GLY A 445 -36.90 -4.16 12.41
N TYR A 446 -36.22 -3.19 13.04
CA TYR A 446 -35.53 -2.11 12.33
C TYR A 446 -34.14 -2.56 11.90
N PHE A 447 -33.93 -2.66 10.60
CA PHE A 447 -32.66 -3.07 10.02
C PHE A 447 -31.72 -1.88 9.79
N ARG A 448 -30.43 -2.05 10.13
CA ARG A 448 -29.35 -1.11 9.77
C ARG A 448 -28.28 -1.80 8.96
N LYS A 449 -27.64 -1.05 8.07
CA LYS A 449 -26.55 -1.58 7.23
C LYS A 449 -25.43 -2.17 8.10
N SER A 450 -24.96 -3.36 7.76
CA SER A 450 -23.88 -4.04 8.50
C SER A 450 -22.61 -3.16 8.56
N ALA A 451 -22.27 -2.49 7.46
CA ALA A 451 -21.17 -1.51 7.45
C ALA A 451 -21.27 -0.41 8.52
N ARG A 452 -22.48 -0.01 8.94
CA ARG A 452 -22.66 0.98 10.02
C ARG A 452 -22.38 0.36 11.40
N VAL A 453 -22.81 -0.88 11.62
CA VAL A 453 -22.48 -1.65 12.84
C VAL A 453 -20.98 -1.87 12.94
N VAL A 454 -20.36 -2.37 11.88
CA VAL A 454 -18.90 -2.59 11.82
C VAL A 454 -18.12 -1.30 12.09
N GLY A 455 -18.53 -0.18 11.46
CA GLY A 455 -17.91 1.13 11.70
C GLY A 455 -18.07 1.63 13.14
N GLU A 456 -19.20 1.34 13.80
CA GLU A 456 -19.43 1.68 15.21
C GLU A 456 -18.53 0.86 16.15
N VAL A 457 -18.26 -0.41 15.82
CA VAL A 457 -17.33 -1.26 16.57
C VAL A 457 -15.90 -0.76 16.43
N ILE A 458 -15.44 -0.53 15.20
CA ILE A 458 -14.06 -0.08 14.91
C ILE A 458 -13.81 1.34 15.43
N GLY A 459 -14.85 2.17 15.48
CA GLY A 459 -14.79 3.50 16.07
C GLY A 459 -14.48 3.48 17.57
N SER A 460 -14.66 2.34 18.26
CA SER A 460 -14.20 2.17 19.63
C SER A 460 -12.68 2.23 19.69
N ALA A 461 -12.15 3.04 20.61
CA ALA A 461 -10.70 3.20 20.82
C ALA A 461 -10.03 1.91 21.32
N GLU A 462 -10.80 0.95 21.84
CA GLU A 462 -10.28 -0.30 22.43
C GLU A 462 -10.10 -1.41 21.38
N ILE A 463 -10.69 -1.27 20.19
CA ILE A 463 -10.68 -2.33 19.18
C ILE A 463 -9.68 -1.96 18.06
N ASP A 464 -8.66 -2.80 17.93
CA ASP A 464 -7.57 -2.67 16.95
C ASP A 464 -7.70 -3.69 15.79
N THR A 465 -8.72 -4.55 15.81
CA THR A 465 -8.95 -5.53 14.73
C THR A 465 -9.54 -4.90 13.47
N GLY A 466 -9.25 -5.51 12.32
CA GLY A 466 -9.72 -5.04 11.02
C GLY A 466 -11.23 -5.27 10.80
N ASP A 467 -11.80 -4.45 9.93
CA ASP A 467 -13.22 -4.50 9.55
C ASP A 467 -13.70 -5.87 9.08
N SER A 468 -12.86 -6.56 8.33
CA SER A 468 -13.13 -7.87 7.75
C SER A 468 -13.31 -8.95 8.82
N PHE A 469 -12.61 -8.84 9.95
CA PHE A 469 -12.78 -9.77 11.07
C PHE A 469 -14.11 -9.53 11.79
N ILE A 470 -14.42 -8.26 12.09
CA ILE A 470 -15.68 -7.88 12.74
C ILE A 470 -16.87 -8.25 11.85
N GLU A 471 -16.78 -8.02 10.54
CA GLU A 471 -17.78 -8.43 9.56
C GLU A 471 -18.00 -9.95 9.54
N TYR A 472 -16.91 -10.73 9.59
CA TYR A 472 -16.98 -12.17 9.75
C TYR A 472 -17.75 -12.58 11.01
N ARG A 473 -17.48 -11.93 12.15
CA ARG A 473 -18.21 -12.18 13.40
C ARG A 473 -19.68 -11.79 13.32
N VAL A 474 -20.02 -10.67 12.66
CA VAL A 474 -21.42 -10.30 12.39
C VAL A 474 -22.15 -11.40 11.60
N ARG A 475 -21.53 -11.94 10.54
CA ARG A 475 -22.11 -13.07 9.79
C ARG A 475 -22.22 -14.34 10.62
N HIS A 476 -21.29 -14.57 11.53
CA HIS A 476 -21.36 -15.68 12.46
C HIS A 476 -22.55 -15.53 13.43
N LEU A 477 -22.78 -14.34 13.99
CA LEU A 477 -23.94 -14.04 14.84
C LEU A 477 -25.28 -14.15 14.09
N ILE A 478 -25.30 -13.86 12.78
CA ILE A 478 -26.46 -14.16 11.91
C ILE A 478 -26.70 -15.67 11.83
N LYS A 479 -25.63 -16.45 11.59
CA LYS A 479 -25.71 -17.91 11.47
C LYS A 479 -26.19 -18.57 12.77
N GLU A 480 -25.76 -18.06 13.93
CA GLU A 480 -26.20 -18.51 15.25
C GLU A 480 -27.62 -18.02 15.61
N GLY A 481 -28.27 -17.25 14.73
CA GLY A 481 -29.65 -16.79 14.93
C GLY A 481 -29.81 -15.67 15.96
N VAL A 482 -28.72 -14.97 16.29
CA VAL A 482 -28.73 -13.80 17.20
C VAL A 482 -29.14 -12.53 16.44
N LEU A 483 -28.73 -12.44 15.18
CA LEU A 483 -29.06 -11.33 14.29
C LEU A 483 -29.91 -11.83 13.12
N LEU A 484 -31.00 -11.11 12.83
CA LEU A 484 -31.70 -11.20 11.56
C LEU A 484 -30.92 -10.43 10.49
N TYR A 485 -31.11 -10.81 9.23
CA TYR A 485 -30.53 -10.07 8.11
C TYR A 485 -31.48 -9.95 6.92
N GLU A 486 -31.27 -8.89 6.14
CA GLU A 486 -31.89 -8.68 4.83
C GLU A 486 -30.82 -8.27 3.81
N GLY A 487 -30.97 -8.74 2.57
CA GLY A 487 -30.03 -8.48 1.47
C GLY A 487 -29.05 -9.63 1.23
N SER A 488 -27.89 -9.33 0.62
CA SER A 488 -26.86 -10.33 0.30
C SER A 488 -25.68 -10.25 1.27
N LEU A 489 -25.24 -11.41 1.77
CA LEU A 489 -24.08 -11.55 2.66
C LEU A 489 -22.72 -11.53 1.92
N ASP A 490 -22.68 -11.20 0.62
CA ASP A 490 -21.44 -11.15 -0.16
C ASP A 490 -20.46 -10.07 0.32
N ALA A 491 -20.97 -8.97 0.88
CA ALA A 491 -20.17 -7.87 1.43
C ALA A 491 -20.97 -7.07 2.48
N MET A 492 -20.32 -6.48 3.48
CA MET A 492 -20.97 -5.69 4.56
C MET A 492 -21.87 -4.53 4.09
N ARG A 493 -21.69 -4.03 2.87
CA ARG A 493 -22.51 -2.95 2.30
C ARG A 493 -23.84 -3.48 1.73
N ASN A 494 -23.89 -4.78 1.44
CA ASN A 494 -24.97 -5.41 0.68
C ASN A 494 -26.09 -5.99 1.57
N TYR A 495 -25.85 -6.10 2.88
CA TYR A 495 -26.86 -6.54 3.84
C TYR A 495 -27.04 -5.58 5.01
N SER A 496 -28.20 -5.70 5.63
CA SER A 496 -28.56 -5.02 6.88
C SER A 496 -28.86 -6.06 7.94
N VAL A 497 -28.67 -5.70 9.21
CA VAL A 497 -28.92 -6.56 10.37
C VAL A 497 -29.90 -5.94 11.35
N SER A 498 -30.59 -6.78 12.12
CA SER A 498 -31.40 -6.41 13.28
C SER A 498 -31.23 -7.46 14.36
N LEU A 499 -31.17 -7.04 15.62
CA LEU A 499 -31.15 -7.95 16.77
C LEU A 499 -32.46 -8.73 16.89
N VAL A 500 -32.37 -10.02 17.21
CA VAL A 500 -33.51 -10.86 17.57
C VAL A 500 -33.87 -10.62 19.03
N GLU A 501 -35.01 -9.97 19.30
CA GLU A 501 -35.48 -9.74 20.67
C GLU A 501 -36.47 -10.81 21.17
N SER A 502 -37.15 -11.53 20.27
CA SER A 502 -38.07 -12.62 20.57
C SER A 502 -38.20 -13.53 19.33
N GLY A 503 -37.80 -14.80 19.45
CA GLY A 503 -37.83 -15.77 18.35
C GLY A 503 -38.21 -17.17 18.85
N PRO A 504 -38.84 -18.02 18.01
CA PRO A 504 -39.32 -19.32 18.45
C PRO A 504 -38.19 -20.23 18.95
N PRO A 505 -38.48 -21.16 19.89
CA PRO A 505 -37.46 -21.89 20.67
C PRO A 505 -36.50 -22.79 19.88
N GLU A 506 -36.76 -23.04 18.60
CA GLU A 506 -36.30 -24.27 17.95
C GLU A 506 -34.95 -24.17 17.21
N GLN A 507 -34.27 -23.01 17.17
CA GLN A 507 -33.03 -22.83 16.39
C GLN A 507 -31.91 -22.00 17.04
N GLN A 508 -31.94 -21.73 18.35
CA GLN A 508 -30.94 -20.85 19.00
C GLN A 508 -30.14 -21.57 20.09
N THR A 509 -28.84 -21.30 20.15
CA THR A 509 -27.94 -21.67 21.26
C THR A 509 -28.24 -20.77 22.46
N GLU A 510 -28.63 -21.37 23.58
CA GLU A 510 -29.08 -20.70 24.82
C GLU A 510 -28.09 -19.66 25.35
N SER A 511 -26.79 -19.90 25.16
CA SER A 511 -25.67 -19.00 25.53
C SER A 511 -25.71 -17.64 24.82
N TYR A 512 -26.07 -17.57 23.54
CA TYR A 512 -26.12 -16.30 22.81
C TYR A 512 -27.39 -15.49 23.09
N ARG A 513 -28.50 -16.15 23.46
CA ARG A 513 -29.65 -15.44 24.05
C ARG A 513 -29.26 -14.78 25.36
N HIS A 514 -28.53 -15.49 26.23
CA HIS A 514 -28.03 -14.91 27.48
C HIS A 514 -27.15 -13.69 27.22
N LEU A 515 -26.19 -13.78 26.29
CA LEU A 515 -25.32 -12.65 25.93
C LEU A 515 -26.13 -11.45 25.39
N ALA A 516 -27.07 -11.67 24.47
CA ALA A 516 -27.90 -10.59 23.92
C ALA A 516 -28.77 -9.91 24.99
N ARG A 517 -29.23 -10.67 26.01
CA ARG A 517 -29.99 -10.16 27.17
C ARG A 517 -29.10 -9.34 28.11
N ILE A 518 -27.91 -9.84 28.46
CA ILE A 518 -26.94 -9.12 29.31
C ILE A 518 -26.53 -7.81 28.64
N VAL A 519 -26.24 -7.85 27.33
CA VAL A 519 -25.87 -6.64 26.57
C VAL A 519 -27.01 -5.63 26.54
N LYS A 520 -28.27 -6.08 26.41
CA LYS A 520 -29.45 -5.21 26.51
C LYS A 520 -29.47 -4.46 27.84
N LEU A 521 -29.34 -5.20 28.94
CA LEU A 521 -29.39 -4.66 30.29
C LEU A 521 -28.21 -3.70 30.54
N ARG A 522 -26.98 -4.10 30.19
CA ARG A 522 -25.77 -3.26 30.32
C ARG A 522 -25.86 -1.96 29.52
N THR A 523 -26.37 -2.03 28.29
CA THR A 523 -26.51 -0.83 27.45
C THR A 523 -27.55 0.12 28.03
N LEU A 524 -28.71 -0.40 28.45
CA LEU A 524 -29.75 0.40 29.09
C LEU A 524 -29.27 1.01 30.43
N LEU A 525 -28.49 0.27 31.21
CA LEU A 525 -27.81 0.76 32.42
C LEU A 525 -26.85 1.92 32.12
N GLY A 526 -26.01 1.78 31.09
CA GLY A 526 -25.11 2.84 30.64
C GLY A 526 -25.86 4.09 30.19
N GLU A 527 -26.92 3.93 29.39
CA GLU A 527 -27.79 5.03 28.95
C GLU A 527 -28.50 5.74 30.13
N LEU A 528 -28.89 4.98 31.17
CA LEU A 528 -29.44 5.53 32.41
C LEU A 528 -28.41 6.33 33.22
N ALA A 529 -27.14 5.90 33.20
CA ALA A 529 -26.06 6.54 33.92
C ALA A 529 -25.53 7.81 33.23
N GLU A 530 -25.52 7.86 31.89
CA GLU A 530 -24.85 8.95 31.18
C GLU A 530 -25.63 10.27 31.20
N ILE A 531 -26.97 10.36 31.04
CA ILE A 531 -27.65 11.67 31.04
C ILE A 531 -29.13 11.63 31.52
N LYS A 532 -29.44 12.52 32.48
CA LYS A 532 -30.75 13.03 32.95
C LYS A 532 -31.76 13.54 31.87
N LEU A 533 -31.62 13.25 30.58
CA LEU A 533 -32.40 13.91 29.50
C LEU A 533 -33.04 13.00 28.43
N ARG A 534 -33.08 11.68 28.58
CA ARG A 534 -33.87 10.78 27.70
C ARG A 534 -34.72 9.74 28.44
N GLU A 535 -35.18 10.05 29.65
CA GLU A 535 -35.95 9.13 30.49
C GLU A 535 -37.13 8.47 29.79
N LYS A 536 -37.89 9.22 28.98
CA LYS A 536 -39.14 8.72 28.39
C LYS A 536 -38.91 7.55 27.41
N GLY A 537 -37.85 7.63 26.60
CA GLY A 537 -37.53 6.60 25.61
C GLY A 537 -36.94 5.34 26.26
N ILE A 538 -36.13 5.49 27.29
CA ILE A 538 -35.53 4.36 28.04
C ILE A 538 -36.64 3.59 28.79
N VAL A 539 -37.56 4.32 29.44
CA VAL A 539 -38.67 3.72 30.18
C VAL A 539 -39.68 3.03 29.25
N GLU A 540 -39.94 3.58 28.06
CA GLU A 540 -40.75 2.88 27.03
C GLU A 540 -40.06 1.62 26.49
N GLN A 541 -38.73 1.62 26.35
CA GLN A 541 -37.97 0.42 25.96
C GLN A 541 -37.99 -0.65 27.06
N LEU A 542 -37.85 -0.26 28.33
CA LEU A 542 -37.98 -1.15 29.49
C LEU A 542 -39.39 -1.77 29.56
N LYS A 543 -40.44 -1.02 29.21
CA LYS A 543 -41.82 -1.52 29.15
C LYS A 543 -42.02 -2.62 28.11
N GLY A 544 -41.27 -2.57 26.99
CA GLY A 544 -41.35 -3.56 25.91
C GLY A 544 -40.59 -4.85 26.20
N ILE A 545 -39.90 -4.95 27.33
CA ILE A 545 -39.19 -6.17 27.75
C ILE A 545 -40.20 -7.11 28.39
N ASP A 546 -40.32 -8.33 27.86
CA ASP A 546 -40.99 -9.42 28.57
C ASP A 546 -40.07 -9.92 29.68
N TRP A 547 -40.39 -9.51 30.91
CA TRP A 547 -39.62 -9.83 32.10
C TRP A 547 -39.72 -11.31 32.51
N GLN A 548 -40.70 -12.06 32.00
CA GLN A 548 -40.81 -13.51 32.22
C GLN A 548 -39.84 -14.27 31.31
N ASP A 549 -39.61 -13.77 30.09
CA ASP A 549 -38.63 -14.32 29.15
C ASP A 549 -37.17 -14.10 29.58
N LEU A 550 -36.91 -13.21 30.54
CA LEU A 550 -35.58 -12.97 31.13
C LEU A 550 -35.13 -14.06 32.13
N GLY A 551 -35.94 -15.10 32.37
CA GLY A 551 -35.53 -16.29 33.12
C GLY A 551 -35.52 -16.15 34.65
N LEU A 552 -36.20 -15.14 35.20
CA LEU A 552 -36.26 -14.89 36.64
C LEU A 552 -37.71 -14.86 37.12
N SER A 553 -38.31 -16.05 37.22
CA SER A 553 -39.54 -16.25 37.99
C SER A 553 -39.29 -16.43 39.50
N ASP A 554 -38.03 -16.54 39.94
CA ASP A 554 -37.67 -16.82 41.34
C ASP A 554 -36.56 -15.89 41.87
N LEU A 555 -36.83 -14.58 41.95
CA LEU A 555 -36.10 -13.72 42.88
C LEU A 555 -36.76 -13.85 44.26
N PRO A 556 -36.02 -14.18 45.34
CA PRO A 556 -36.56 -14.17 46.69
C PRO A 556 -37.08 -12.78 47.02
N ALA A 557 -38.28 -12.69 47.59
CA ALA A 557 -38.97 -11.45 47.93
C ALA A 557 -38.29 -10.58 49.02
N ASP A 558 -37.01 -10.81 49.31
CA ASP A 558 -36.25 -10.22 50.42
C ASP A 558 -35.00 -9.43 49.97
N SER A 559 -35.01 -8.84 48.77
CA SER A 559 -34.17 -7.67 48.48
C SER A 559 -35.04 -6.41 48.45
N ALA A 560 -34.66 -5.43 49.26
CA ALA A 560 -35.50 -4.33 49.72
C ALA A 560 -36.20 -3.54 48.60
N ASP A 561 -37.53 -3.49 48.71
CA ASP A 561 -38.50 -2.63 48.01
C ASP A 561 -38.57 -2.74 46.47
N ALA A 562 -39.52 -3.58 46.05
CA ALA A 562 -40.17 -3.65 44.73
C ALA A 562 -39.29 -4.22 43.58
N GLY A 563 -39.72 -5.34 43.00
CA GLY A 563 -39.03 -5.94 41.84
C GLY A 563 -38.91 -4.97 40.65
N LEU A 564 -37.95 -5.22 39.76
CA LEU A 564 -37.65 -4.40 38.56
C LEU A 564 -38.90 -3.87 37.83
N PRO A 565 -39.95 -4.68 37.55
CA PRO A 565 -41.17 -4.18 36.90
C PRO A 565 -41.91 -3.11 37.71
N ALA A 566 -41.92 -3.22 39.03
CA ALA A 566 -42.56 -2.27 39.92
C ALA A 566 -41.74 -0.97 40.06
N LEU A 567 -40.40 -1.04 40.04
CA LEU A 567 -39.53 0.13 39.98
C LEU A 567 -39.73 0.91 38.66
N VAL A 568 -39.81 0.22 37.52
CA VAL A 568 -40.10 0.83 36.21
C VAL A 568 -41.47 1.53 36.24
N GLN A 569 -42.50 0.88 36.80
CA GLN A 569 -43.84 1.46 36.91
C GLN A 569 -43.87 2.70 37.83
N GLN A 570 -43.20 2.67 38.98
CA GLN A 570 -43.08 3.83 39.87
C GLN A 570 -42.34 5.01 39.21
N LEU A 571 -41.35 4.71 38.36
CA LEU A 571 -40.65 5.72 37.57
C LEU A 571 -41.54 6.34 36.48
N MET A 572 -42.52 5.60 35.96
CA MET A 572 -43.52 6.14 35.02
C MET A 572 -44.55 7.05 35.71
N ASP A 573 -44.96 6.67 36.92
CA ASP A 573 -46.01 7.36 37.66
C ASP A 573 -45.54 8.71 38.24
N THR A 574 -44.22 8.94 38.31
CA THR A 574 -43.65 10.23 38.73
C THR A 574 -43.67 11.26 37.57
N GLN A 575 -44.44 12.34 37.71
CA GLN A 575 -44.72 13.29 36.62
C GLN A 575 -43.74 14.46 36.45
N GLN A 576 -42.75 14.69 37.34
CA GLN A 576 -41.85 15.86 37.26
C GLN A 576 -40.36 15.50 37.18
N PRO A 577 -39.58 16.12 36.26
CA PRO A 577 -38.17 15.82 36.00
C PRO A 577 -37.19 16.24 37.11
N HIS A 578 -37.65 16.90 38.18
CA HIS A 578 -36.81 17.40 39.27
C HIS A 578 -37.15 16.83 40.65
N ASP A 579 -37.90 15.72 40.71
CA ASP A 579 -38.24 15.08 41.98
C ASP A 579 -37.02 14.32 42.55
N ARG A 580 -36.65 14.61 43.81
CA ARG A 580 -35.58 13.90 44.53
C ARG A 580 -35.84 12.40 44.61
N ASN A 581 -37.11 12.00 44.68
CA ASN A 581 -37.54 10.59 44.68
C ASN A 581 -37.24 9.90 43.34
N ARG A 582 -37.27 10.63 42.23
CA ARG A 582 -37.01 10.09 40.89
C ARG A 582 -35.53 9.74 40.69
N GLY A 583 -34.63 10.58 41.22
CA GLY A 583 -33.19 10.27 41.25
C GLY A 583 -32.88 9.00 42.05
N GLN A 584 -33.53 8.83 43.21
CA GLN A 584 -33.40 7.61 44.03
C GLN A 584 -33.99 6.37 43.34
N LEU A 585 -35.09 6.52 42.62
CA LEU A 585 -35.69 5.43 41.83
C LEU A 585 -34.78 4.98 40.68
N ILE A 586 -34.11 5.91 39.99
CA ILE A 586 -33.12 5.58 38.94
C ILE A 586 -31.93 4.84 39.54
N GLU A 587 -31.43 5.28 40.71
CA GLU A 587 -30.31 4.64 41.40
C GLU A 587 -30.68 3.23 41.88
N LYS A 588 -31.89 3.04 42.42
CA LYS A 588 -32.43 1.71 42.76
C LYS A 588 -32.62 0.82 41.52
N LEU A 589 -33.12 1.38 40.42
CA LEU A 589 -33.29 0.66 39.16
C LEU A 589 -31.93 0.19 38.63
N ALA A 590 -30.91 1.06 38.67
CA ALA A 590 -29.55 0.71 38.27
C ALA A 590 -28.96 -0.38 39.17
N GLN A 591 -29.11 -0.29 40.49
CA GLN A 591 -28.66 -1.33 41.43
C GLN A 591 -29.37 -2.67 41.17
N ALA A 592 -30.67 -2.66 40.91
CA ALA A 592 -31.43 -3.87 40.63
C ALA A 592 -31.04 -4.50 39.28
N MET A 593 -30.82 -3.69 38.24
CA MET A 593 -30.32 -4.18 36.95
C MET A 593 -28.88 -4.73 37.06
N GLN A 594 -28.03 -4.12 37.88
CA GLN A 594 -26.66 -4.58 38.14
C GLN A 594 -26.67 -5.94 38.87
N ALA A 595 -27.48 -6.09 39.91
CA ALA A 595 -27.65 -7.37 40.61
C ALA A 595 -28.20 -8.46 39.69
N MET A 596 -29.10 -8.10 38.75
CA MET A 596 -29.64 -9.03 37.76
C MET A 596 -28.57 -9.46 36.75
N ILE A 597 -27.67 -8.56 36.33
CA ILE A 597 -26.53 -8.92 35.48
C ILE A 597 -25.62 -9.91 36.21
N GLU A 598 -25.27 -9.63 37.47
CA GLU A 598 -24.42 -10.50 38.29
C GLU A 598 -25.05 -11.90 38.46
N GLU A 599 -26.36 -11.99 38.69
CA GLU A 599 -27.06 -13.28 38.82
C GLU A 599 -27.18 -14.05 37.49
N ILE A 600 -27.29 -13.35 36.36
CA ILE A 600 -27.28 -13.97 35.03
C ILE A 600 -25.86 -14.42 34.63
N GLU A 601 -24.81 -13.74 35.12
CA GLU A 601 -23.41 -14.12 34.88
C GLU A 601 -22.95 -15.31 35.75
N ASP A 602 -23.53 -15.50 36.93
CA ASP A 602 -23.23 -16.62 37.85
C ASP A 602 -23.94 -17.95 37.48
N LYS A 603 -24.93 -17.93 36.59
CA LYS A 603 -25.71 -19.10 36.11
C LYS A 603 -25.24 -19.57 34.73
#